data_AF-A0A5E4NCN2-F1
#
_entry.id   AF-A0A5E4NCN2-F1
#
_cell.length_a   1.000
_cell.length_b   1.000
_cell.length_c   1.000
_cell.angle_alpha   90.00
_cell.angle_beta   90.00
_cell.angle_gamma   90.00
#
_symmetry.space_group_name_H-M   'P 1'
#
loop_
_entity.id
_entity.type
_entity.pdbx_description
1 polymer ?
#
loop_
_entity_poly.entity_id
_entity_poly.type
_entity_poly.pdbx_seq_one_letter_code
_entity_poly.pdbx_strand_id
1 'polypeptide(L)'
;MPKSHTTNHTTPLLLFMIFDLLLVQLNKYEGYDLHQEVSECISQGAAYSQLYPVEVYDLMKMWPSICIDAVLRDVEGYNVFYEAIRPKISHPDHIFVQRMITPKLKTEDIHICLELSGLGKIFGHPIIDMEESISSWIGKGTVLKLDKRKMGRLCSQMFKFVLCRRYYEERNRWSPLEFDS
;
A
#
# COMPACT_ATOMS: atom_id res chain seq x y z
N MET A 1 -17.83 -28.80 21.54
CA MET A 1 -16.38 -29.11 21.54
C MET A 1 -15.70 -28.20 20.52
N PRO A 2 -14.91 -27.19 20.93
CA PRO A 2 -14.13 -26.42 19.98
C PRO A 2 -12.82 -27.16 19.68
N LYS A 3 -12.53 -27.37 18.39
CA LYS A 3 -11.23 -27.87 17.92
C LYS A 3 -10.25 -26.71 17.97
N SER A 4 -9.16 -26.85 18.73
CA SER A 4 -8.05 -25.90 18.73
C SER A 4 -7.31 -25.98 17.38
N HIS A 5 -7.46 -24.95 16.55
CA HIS A 5 -6.55 -24.74 15.44
C HIS A 5 -5.30 -24.04 15.97
N THR A 6 -4.27 -24.83 16.31
CA THR A 6 -2.90 -24.34 16.47
C THR A 6 -2.36 -23.98 15.08
N THR A 7 -2.41 -22.71 14.72
CA THR A 7 -1.73 -22.19 13.53
C THR A 7 -0.23 -22.13 13.81
N ASN A 8 0.55 -22.91 13.05
CA ASN A 8 2.00 -22.88 13.07
C ASN A 8 2.50 -21.51 12.59
N HIS A 9 2.74 -20.59 13.52
CA HIS A 9 3.29 -19.25 13.27
C HIS A 9 4.83 -19.20 13.10
N THR A 10 5.50 -20.35 13.04
CA THR A 10 6.97 -20.44 13.09
C THR A 10 7.66 -20.31 11.74
N THR A 11 6.97 -20.56 10.63
CA THR A 11 7.58 -20.57 9.27
C THR A 11 7.99 -19.18 8.74
N PRO A 12 7.26 -18.08 8.99
CA PRO A 12 7.66 -16.74 8.53
C PRO A 12 8.94 -16.23 9.23
N LEU A 13 9.11 -16.55 10.51
CA LEU A 13 10.26 -16.12 11.32
C LEU A 13 11.58 -16.71 10.81
N LEU A 14 11.57 -17.98 10.40
CA LEU A 14 12.79 -18.67 9.97
C LEU A 14 13.30 -18.14 8.62
N LEU A 15 12.40 -17.75 7.72
CA LEU A 15 12.77 -17.14 6.43
C LEU A 15 13.33 -15.73 6.63
N PHE A 16 12.75 -14.97 7.57
CA PHE A 16 13.22 -13.64 7.94
C PHE A 16 14.65 -13.69 8.50
N MET A 17 14.91 -14.62 9.42
CA MET A 17 16.25 -14.81 10.01
C MET A 17 17.32 -15.19 8.98
N ILE A 18 16.98 -15.95 7.93
CA ILE A 18 17.92 -16.33 6.86
C ILE A 18 18.22 -15.15 5.93
N PHE A 19 17.22 -14.33 5.61
CA PHE A 19 17.40 -13.12 4.80
C PHE A 19 18.20 -12.05 5.55
N ASP A 20 17.96 -11.92 6.86
CA ASP A 20 18.71 -11.04 7.76
C ASP A 20 20.19 -11.41 7.83
N LEU A 21 20.51 -12.71 7.92
CA LEU A 21 21.90 -13.16 7.97
C LEU A 21 22.67 -12.77 6.69
N LEU A 22 22.00 -12.79 5.54
CA LEU A 22 22.57 -12.44 4.23
C LEU A 22 22.80 -10.93 4.08
N LEU A 23 21.87 -10.09 4.54
CA LEU A 23 22.01 -8.64 4.48
C LEU A 23 23.11 -8.12 5.42
N VAL A 24 23.23 -8.71 6.61
CA VAL A 24 24.30 -8.40 7.58
C VAL A 24 25.67 -8.84 7.04
N GLN A 25 25.77 -10.02 6.43
CA GLN A 25 27.03 -10.49 5.84
C GLN A 25 27.52 -9.66 4.64
N LEU A 26 26.62 -8.97 3.95
CA LEU A 26 26.95 -8.17 2.76
C LEU A 26 27.37 -6.73 3.08
N ASN A 27 27.29 -6.29 4.34
CA ASN A 27 27.60 -4.92 4.79
C ASN A 27 26.93 -3.85 3.89
N LYS A 28 25.73 -4.14 3.40
CA LYS A 28 25.03 -3.36 2.37
C LYS A 28 24.75 -1.91 2.82
N TYR A 29 24.60 -1.70 4.13
CA TYR A 29 24.28 -0.42 4.74
C TYR A 29 25.34 -0.06 5.80
N GLU A 30 26.46 0.51 5.36
CA GLU A 30 27.56 0.86 6.28
C GLU A 30 27.14 1.95 7.26
N GLY A 31 27.32 1.72 8.56
CA GLY A 31 26.94 2.67 9.62
C GLY A 31 25.45 2.75 9.91
N TYR A 32 24.60 1.92 9.27
CA TYR A 32 23.17 1.86 9.54
C TYR A 32 22.72 0.44 9.89
N ASP A 33 22.20 0.26 11.11
CA ASP A 33 21.68 -1.03 11.58
C ASP A 33 20.21 -1.20 11.18
N LEU A 34 20.00 -1.72 9.97
CA LEU A 34 18.66 -2.05 9.48
C LEU A 34 17.95 -3.09 10.37
N HIS A 35 18.69 -4.00 11.01
CA HIS A 35 18.09 -5.02 11.86
C HIS A 35 17.52 -4.40 13.15
N GLN A 36 18.27 -3.51 13.79
CA GLN A 36 17.75 -2.74 14.92
C GLN A 36 16.52 -1.94 14.51
N GLU A 37 16.55 -1.28 13.35
CA GLU A 37 15.42 -0.51 12.83
C GLU A 37 14.15 -1.36 12.65
N VAL A 38 14.29 -2.52 12.01
CA VAL A 38 13.20 -3.48 11.79
C VAL A 38 12.67 -4.02 13.12
N SER A 39 13.56 -4.40 14.04
CA SER A 39 13.21 -4.92 15.36
C SER A 39 12.43 -3.89 16.19
N GLU A 40 12.87 -2.63 16.18
CA GLU A 40 12.16 -1.54 16.84
C GLU A 40 10.79 -1.29 16.21
N CYS A 41 10.69 -1.32 14.88
CA CYS A 41 9.41 -1.18 14.17
C CYS A 41 8.42 -2.29 14.55
N ILE A 42 8.88 -3.56 14.52
CA ILE A 42 8.09 -4.73 14.93
C ILE A 42 7.63 -4.58 16.38
N SER A 43 8.55 -4.29 17.30
CA SER A 43 8.27 -4.21 18.73
C SER A 43 7.25 -3.12 19.05
N GLN A 44 7.40 -1.94 18.42
CA GLN A 44 6.48 -0.83 18.61
C GLN A 44 5.09 -1.16 18.03
N GLY A 45 5.02 -1.70 16.81
CA GLY A 45 3.73 -2.06 16.23
C GLY A 45 3.03 -3.21 16.95
N ALA A 46 3.78 -4.18 17.49
CA ALA A 46 3.23 -5.23 18.34
C ALA A 46 2.62 -4.66 19.63
N ALA A 47 3.33 -3.78 20.34
CA ALA A 47 2.82 -3.12 21.55
C ALA A 47 1.55 -2.31 21.26
N TYR A 48 1.49 -1.60 20.12
CA TYR A 48 0.31 -0.82 19.74
C TYR A 48 -0.86 -1.69 19.28
N SER A 49 -0.60 -2.81 18.61
CA SER A 49 -1.67 -3.73 18.20
C SER A 49 -2.45 -4.31 19.38
N GLN A 50 -1.82 -4.39 20.56
CA GLN A 50 -2.49 -4.78 21.80
C GLN A 50 -3.39 -3.68 22.38
N LEU A 51 -3.05 -2.41 22.14
CA LEU A 51 -3.77 -1.25 22.66
C LEU A 51 -4.90 -0.79 21.72
N TYR A 52 -4.69 -0.88 20.41
CA TYR A 52 -5.58 -0.35 19.36
C TYR A 52 -5.65 -1.31 18.16
N PRO A 53 -6.32 -2.47 18.31
CA PRO A 53 -6.26 -3.56 17.33
C PRO A 53 -6.86 -3.22 15.96
N VAL A 54 -7.79 -2.27 15.89
CA VAL A 54 -8.47 -1.89 14.63
C VAL A 54 -7.70 -0.76 13.94
N GLU A 55 -7.37 0.28 14.69
CA GLU A 55 -6.73 1.49 14.21
C GLU A 55 -5.28 1.24 13.77
N VAL A 56 -4.55 0.36 14.48
CA VAL A 56 -3.17 0.02 14.12
C VAL A 56 -3.09 -0.49 12.69
N TYR A 57 -4.09 -1.25 12.21
CA TYR A 57 -4.04 -1.84 10.89
C TYR A 57 -4.27 -0.79 9.80
N ASP A 58 -5.19 0.14 10.00
CA ASP A 58 -5.37 1.26 9.07
C ASP A 58 -4.15 2.17 9.01
N LEU A 59 -3.45 2.31 10.12
CA LEU A 59 -2.16 3.00 10.19
C LEU A 59 -1.06 2.22 9.47
N MET A 60 -0.98 0.90 9.67
CA MET A 60 -0.01 0.04 8.98
C MET A 60 -0.26 -0.05 7.47
N LYS A 61 -1.50 0.04 6.99
CA LYS A 61 -1.79 0.17 5.55
C LYS A 61 -1.12 1.40 4.92
N MET A 62 -0.92 2.46 5.69
CA MET A 62 -0.25 3.67 5.21
C MET A 62 1.28 3.51 5.16
N TRP A 63 1.85 2.51 5.83
CA TRP A 63 3.31 2.35 5.95
C TRP A 63 4.04 2.27 4.60
N PRO A 64 3.59 1.48 3.61
CA PRO A 64 4.25 1.48 2.30
C PRO A 64 4.15 2.86 1.62
N SER A 65 3.02 3.56 1.76
CA SER A 65 2.85 4.91 1.18
C SER A 65 3.82 5.90 1.81
N ILE A 66 4.00 5.82 3.13
CA ILE A 66 4.95 6.61 3.90
C ILE A 66 6.40 6.34 3.45
N CYS A 67 6.77 5.09 3.21
CA CYS A 67 8.11 4.73 2.72
C CYS A 67 8.32 5.22 1.28
N ILE A 68 7.31 5.06 0.42
CA ILE A 68 7.34 5.56 -0.96
C ILE A 68 7.46 7.09 -0.99
N ASP A 69 6.82 7.81 -0.06
CA ASP A 69 6.96 9.26 0.05
C ASP A 69 8.41 9.70 0.29
N ALA A 70 9.15 8.98 1.13
CA ALA A 70 10.58 9.26 1.33
C ALA A 70 11.36 9.10 0.02
N VAL A 71 11.08 8.05 -0.76
CA VAL A 71 11.70 7.83 -2.07
C VAL A 71 11.30 8.92 -3.08
N LEU A 72 10.03 9.28 -3.15
CA LEU A 72 9.54 10.31 -4.09
C LEU A 72 10.12 11.69 -3.77
N ARG A 73 10.30 12.02 -2.48
CA ARG A 73 10.95 13.28 -2.08
C ARG A 73 12.41 13.33 -2.52
N ASP A 74 13.12 12.21 -2.46
CA ASP A 74 14.50 12.11 -2.91
C ASP A 74 14.63 12.17 -4.45
N VAL A 75 13.78 11.42 -5.17
CA VAL A 75 13.86 11.30 -6.64
C VAL A 75 13.25 12.50 -7.37
N GLU A 76 12.09 12.99 -6.93
CA GLU A 76 11.32 13.99 -7.66
C GLU A 76 11.44 15.40 -7.05
N GLY A 77 11.84 15.52 -5.78
CA GLY A 77 11.96 16.80 -5.07
C GLY A 77 10.61 17.48 -4.76
N TYR A 78 9.48 16.81 -5.00
CA TYR A 78 8.14 17.35 -4.75
C TYR A 78 7.47 16.71 -3.52
N ASN A 79 6.80 17.54 -2.72
CA ASN A 79 6.09 17.12 -1.50
C ASN A 79 4.58 16.88 -1.72
N VAL A 80 4.11 16.73 -2.97
CA VAL A 80 2.66 16.61 -3.26
C VAL A 80 2.08 15.37 -2.58
N PHE A 81 2.81 14.25 -2.61
CA PHE A 81 2.39 13.02 -1.96
C PHE A 81 2.39 13.17 -0.44
N TYR A 82 3.46 13.73 0.14
CA TYR A 82 3.55 14.05 1.57
C TYR A 82 2.36 14.89 2.05
N GLU A 83 2.02 15.98 1.35
CA GLU A 83 0.90 16.84 1.75
C GLU A 83 -0.46 16.13 1.67
N ALA A 84 -0.61 15.11 0.81
CA ALA A 84 -1.82 14.30 0.76
C ALA A 84 -1.92 13.30 1.94
N ILE A 85 -0.80 12.77 2.42
CA ILE A 85 -0.75 11.81 3.54
C ILE A 85 -0.62 12.50 4.91
N ARG A 86 -0.06 13.71 4.95
CA ARG A 86 0.24 14.47 6.17
C ARG A 86 -0.97 14.64 7.10
N PRO A 87 -2.20 14.95 6.63
CA PRO A 87 -3.36 15.07 7.51
C PRO A 87 -3.69 13.76 8.24
N LYS A 88 -3.46 12.62 7.58
CA LYS A 88 -3.68 11.29 8.17
C LYS A 88 -2.57 10.94 9.16
N ILE A 89 -1.33 11.31 8.88
CA ILE A 89 -0.18 11.04 9.76
C ILE A 89 -0.18 11.95 10.99
N SER A 90 -0.55 13.22 10.80
CA SER A 90 -0.48 14.26 11.83
C SER A 90 -1.68 14.25 12.78
N HIS A 91 -2.59 13.28 12.61
CA HIS A 91 -3.77 13.17 13.47
C HIS A 91 -3.35 12.92 14.92
N PRO A 92 -3.96 13.59 15.92
CA PRO A 92 -3.61 13.42 17.33
C PRO A 92 -3.76 11.98 17.83
N ASP A 93 -4.71 11.23 17.28
CA ASP A 93 -4.92 9.82 17.63
C ASP A 93 -3.87 8.88 17.01
N HIS A 94 -3.02 9.41 16.12
CA HIS A 94 -2.03 8.64 15.36
C HIS A 94 -0.59 8.94 15.81
N ILE A 95 -0.38 9.25 17.10
CA ILE A 95 0.95 9.48 17.71
C ILE A 95 1.94 8.34 17.39
N PHE A 96 1.45 7.10 17.25
CA PHE A 96 2.25 5.95 16.82
C PHE A 96 2.91 6.14 15.45
N VAL A 97 2.12 6.58 14.47
CA VAL A 97 2.61 6.83 13.11
C VAL A 97 3.63 7.95 13.13
N GLN A 98 3.41 9.00 13.92
CA GLN A 98 4.41 10.06 14.09
C GLN A 98 5.71 9.53 14.73
N ARG A 99 5.62 8.64 15.72
CA ARG A 99 6.80 8.02 16.37
C ARG A 99 7.56 7.07 15.45
N MET A 100 6.86 6.34 14.58
CA MET A 100 7.49 5.48 13.57
C MET A 100 8.01 6.25 12.36
N ILE A 101 7.43 7.39 11.99
CA ILE A 101 7.79 8.13 10.77
C ILE A 101 9.01 9.03 10.97
N THR A 102 9.13 9.67 12.13
CA THR A 102 9.97 10.88 12.24
C THR A 102 11.49 10.61 12.27
N PRO A 103 11.98 9.50 12.86
CA PRO A 103 13.40 9.12 12.74
C PRO A 103 13.68 8.23 11.52
N LYS A 104 12.73 7.35 11.15
CA LYS A 104 12.98 6.17 10.30
C LYS A 104 12.97 6.44 8.79
N LEU A 105 12.53 7.64 8.36
CA LEU A 105 12.42 8.06 6.95
C LEU A 105 13.29 9.29 6.64
N LYS A 106 14.17 9.65 7.56
CA LYS A 106 15.18 10.70 7.36
C LYS A 106 16.47 10.14 6.74
N THR A 107 16.53 8.84 6.50
CA THR A 107 17.64 8.23 5.77
C THR A 107 17.60 8.73 4.33
N GLU A 108 18.71 9.30 3.87
CA GLU A 108 18.91 9.69 2.46
C GLU A 108 19.03 8.46 1.54
N ASP A 109 19.05 7.25 2.12
CA ASP A 109 19.17 6.01 1.38
C ASP A 109 17.80 5.42 1.02
N ILE A 110 17.41 5.64 -0.24
CA ILE A 110 16.22 5.08 -0.88
C ILE A 110 16.12 3.56 -0.66
N HIS A 111 17.24 2.83 -0.68
CA HIS A 111 17.22 1.37 -0.58
C HIS A 111 16.70 0.92 0.78
N ILE A 112 17.09 1.60 1.85
CA ILE A 112 16.60 1.34 3.21
C ILE A 112 15.08 1.57 3.26
N CYS A 113 14.59 2.67 2.70
CA CYS A 113 13.15 2.96 2.65
C CYS A 113 12.36 1.89 1.88
N LEU A 114 12.92 1.35 0.80
CA LEU A 114 12.31 0.25 0.05
C LEU A 114 12.27 -1.06 0.85
N GLU A 115 13.34 -1.44 1.53
CA GLU A 115 13.33 -2.63 2.41
C GLU A 115 12.29 -2.47 3.52
N LEU A 116 12.26 -1.29 4.17
CA LEU A 116 11.30 -0.98 5.22
C LEU A 116 9.86 -1.01 4.71
N SER A 117 9.57 -0.67 3.46
CA SER A 117 8.22 -0.72 2.90
C SER A 117 7.57 -2.11 3.00
N GLY A 118 8.39 -3.18 3.00
CA GLY A 118 7.95 -4.56 3.16
C GLY A 118 7.34 -4.87 4.53
N LEU A 119 7.61 -4.03 5.54
CA LEU A 119 7.13 -4.21 6.90
C LEU A 119 5.61 -4.02 7.06
N GLY A 120 4.90 -3.52 6.04
CA GLY A 120 3.44 -3.38 6.14
C GLY A 120 2.68 -4.70 6.42
N LYS A 121 3.25 -5.84 6.01
CA LYS A 121 2.57 -7.16 6.08
C LYS A 121 2.89 -7.99 7.32
N ILE A 122 3.93 -7.66 8.07
CA ILE A 122 4.39 -8.44 9.23
C ILE A 122 3.48 -8.29 10.46
N PHE A 123 2.67 -7.24 10.53
CA PHE A 123 1.76 -6.98 11.66
C PHE A 123 0.46 -7.80 11.61
N GLY A 124 0.38 -8.76 10.70
CA GLY A 124 -0.75 -9.67 10.56
C GLY A 124 -1.88 -9.10 9.70
N HIS A 125 -3.06 -9.70 9.84
CA HIS A 125 -4.27 -9.34 9.11
C HIS A 125 -5.37 -9.06 10.13
N PRO A 126 -6.18 -8.00 9.93
CA PRO A 126 -7.27 -7.69 10.81
C PRO A 126 -8.35 -8.76 10.66
N ILE A 127 -9.16 -8.89 11.69
CA ILE A 127 -10.43 -9.60 11.57
C ILE A 127 -11.35 -8.71 10.73
N ILE A 128 -11.85 -9.24 9.63
CA ILE A 128 -12.73 -8.50 8.73
C ILE A 128 -14.15 -8.49 9.32
N ASP A 129 -14.69 -7.31 9.58
CA ASP A 129 -16.11 -7.14 9.81
C ASP A 129 -16.86 -7.20 8.47
N MET A 130 -17.53 -8.32 8.22
CA MET A 130 -18.26 -8.56 6.98
C MET A 130 -19.50 -7.67 6.86
N GLU A 131 -20.17 -7.35 7.97
CA GLU A 131 -21.37 -6.53 7.97
C GLU A 131 -21.03 -5.08 7.64
N GLU A 132 -19.99 -4.54 8.30
CA GLU A 132 -19.46 -3.21 7.99
C GLU A 132 -18.97 -3.13 6.53
N SER A 133 -18.24 -4.15 6.07
CA SER A 133 -17.71 -4.22 4.71
C SER A 133 -18.83 -4.20 3.65
N ILE A 134 -19.88 -5.00 3.84
CA ILE A 134 -21.04 -5.05 2.95
C ILE A 134 -21.79 -3.71 2.97
N SER A 135 -22.02 -3.15 4.16
CA SER A 135 -22.69 -1.85 4.33
C SER A 135 -21.93 -0.73 3.61
N SER A 136 -20.60 -0.67 3.78
CA SER A 136 -19.72 0.28 3.08
C SER A 136 -19.80 0.10 1.56
N TRP A 137 -19.82 -1.15 1.09
CA TRP A 137 -19.90 -1.45 -0.33
C TRP A 137 -21.24 -1.04 -0.94
N ILE A 138 -22.36 -1.33 -0.26
CA ILE A 138 -23.69 -0.88 -0.67
C ILE A 138 -23.73 0.64 -0.70
N GLY A 139 -23.24 1.31 0.36
CA GLY A 139 -23.19 2.77 0.43
C GLY A 139 -22.44 3.37 -0.75
N LYS A 140 -21.25 2.86 -1.08
CA LYS A 140 -20.44 3.31 -2.23
C LYS A 140 -21.08 2.96 -3.59
N GLY A 141 -21.71 1.80 -3.69
CA GLY A 141 -22.32 1.30 -4.93
C GLY A 141 -23.63 2.01 -5.28
N THR A 142 -24.36 2.49 -4.28
CA THR A 142 -25.68 3.14 -4.45
C THR A 142 -25.61 4.66 -4.52
N VAL A 143 -24.42 5.27 -4.42
CA VAL A 143 -24.25 6.71 -4.60
C VAL A 143 -24.73 7.13 -5.99
N LEU A 144 -25.68 8.06 -6.03
CA LEU A 144 -26.10 8.73 -7.26
C LEU A 144 -24.90 9.44 -7.89
N LYS A 145 -24.46 8.93 -9.03
CA LYS A 145 -23.41 9.57 -9.82
C LYS A 145 -24.03 10.65 -10.68
N LEU A 146 -23.32 11.77 -10.85
CA LEU A 146 -23.68 12.81 -11.80
C LEU A 146 -23.90 12.21 -13.19
N ASP A 147 -24.86 12.76 -13.94
CA ASP A 147 -25.09 12.32 -15.32
C ASP A 147 -23.85 12.62 -16.17
N LYS A 148 -23.18 11.55 -16.60
CA LYS A 148 -21.99 11.58 -17.45
C LYS A 148 -22.26 11.04 -18.85
N ARG A 149 -23.51 10.97 -19.32
CA ARG A 149 -23.86 10.46 -20.68
C ARG A 149 -23.04 11.12 -21.80
N LYS A 150 -22.79 12.43 -21.71
CA LYS A 150 -21.94 13.13 -22.71
C LYS A 150 -20.51 12.59 -22.71
N MET A 151 -19.91 12.44 -21.53
CA MET A 151 -18.56 11.88 -21.40
C MET A 151 -18.54 10.40 -21.83
N GLY A 152 -19.56 9.63 -21.46
CA GLY A 152 -19.72 8.24 -21.88
C GLY A 152 -19.77 8.09 -23.40
N ARG A 153 -20.49 8.99 -24.10
CA ARG A 153 -20.51 9.04 -25.57
C ARG A 153 -19.13 9.34 -26.16
N LEU A 154 -18.41 10.31 -25.61
CA LEU A 154 -17.05 10.65 -26.05
C LEU A 154 -16.08 9.47 -25.83
N CYS A 155 -16.11 8.83 -24.67
CA CYS A 155 -15.29 7.65 -24.38
C CYS A 155 -15.62 6.48 -25.32
N SER A 156 -16.91 6.26 -25.61
CA SER A 156 -17.35 5.24 -26.57
C SER A 156 -16.82 5.52 -27.97
N GLN A 157 -16.95 6.75 -28.47
CA GLN A 157 -16.41 7.14 -29.77
C GLN A 157 -14.89 6.99 -29.84
N MET A 158 -14.16 7.40 -28.79
CA MET A 158 -12.71 7.24 -28.70
C MET A 158 -12.31 5.76 -28.72
N PHE A 159 -13.01 4.91 -27.97
CA PHE A 159 -12.78 3.47 -27.99
C PHE A 159 -12.99 2.88 -29.38
N LYS A 160 -14.11 3.21 -30.04
CA LYS A 160 -14.42 2.76 -31.42
C LYS A 160 -13.28 3.17 -32.38
N PHE A 161 -12.84 4.43 -32.30
CA PHE A 161 -11.75 4.94 -33.13
C PHE A 161 -10.44 4.18 -32.91
N VAL A 162 -9.99 4.04 -31.65
CA VAL A 162 -8.74 3.36 -31.31
C VAL A 162 -8.79 1.89 -31.74
N LEU A 163 -9.93 1.22 -31.54
CA LEU A 163 -10.10 -0.18 -31.95
C LEU A 163 -10.03 -0.33 -33.47
N CYS A 164 -10.78 0.48 -34.21
CA CYS A 164 -10.77 0.44 -35.68
C CYS A 164 -9.41 0.79 -36.25
N ARG A 165 -8.72 1.78 -35.68
CA ARG A 165 -7.36 2.16 -36.07
C ARG A 165 -6.38 1.00 -35.89
N ARG A 166 -6.34 0.39 -34.70
CA ARG A 166 -5.46 -0.77 -34.45
C ARG A 166 -5.78 -1.95 -35.38
N TYR A 167 -7.06 -2.24 -35.59
CA TYR A 167 -7.48 -3.28 -36.50
C TYR A 167 -7.00 -3.04 -37.93
N TYR A 168 -7.09 -1.78 -38.40
CA TYR A 168 -6.60 -1.40 -39.72
C TYR A 168 -5.08 -1.49 -39.82
N GLU A 169 -4.34 -1.00 -38.81
CA GLU A 169 -2.88 -1.10 -38.75
C GLU A 169 -2.39 -2.56 -38.80
N GLU A 170 -3.10 -3.49 -38.14
CA GLU A 170 -2.73 -4.92 -38.11
C GLU A 170 -3.17 -5.69 -39.37
N ARG A 171 -4.33 -5.35 -39.95
CA ARG A 171 -4.97 -6.18 -41.00
C ARG A 171 -5.13 -5.50 -42.34
N ASN A 172 -4.69 -4.24 -42.47
CA ASN A 172 -4.81 -3.39 -43.66
C ASN A 172 -6.23 -3.37 -44.25
N ARG A 173 -7.24 -3.46 -43.39
CA ARG A 173 -8.66 -3.44 -43.78
C ARG A 173 -9.49 -2.88 -42.63
N TRP A 174 -10.66 -2.31 -42.95
CA TRP A 174 -11.54 -1.79 -41.92
C TRP A 174 -12.12 -2.90 -41.02
N SER A 175 -12.40 -2.54 -39.77
CA SER A 175 -13.04 -3.44 -38.82
C SER A 175 -14.45 -3.80 -39.32
N PRO A 176 -14.84 -5.09 -39.31
CA PRO A 176 -16.20 -5.51 -39.67
C PRO A 176 -17.21 -5.25 -38.53
N LEU A 177 -16.77 -4.71 -37.39
CA LEU A 177 -17.64 -4.37 -36.28
C LEU A 177 -18.48 -3.14 -36.65
N GLU A 178 -19.79 -3.37 -36.77
CA GLU A 178 -20.77 -2.30 -36.79
C GLU A 178 -21.04 -1.88 -35.35
N PHE A 179 -20.88 -0.59 -35.07
CA PHE A 179 -21.24 -0.05 -33.77
C PHE A 179 -22.54 0.72 -33.89
N ASP A 180 -23.57 0.25 -33.19
CA ASP A 180 -24.83 0.99 -33.09
C ASP A 180 -24.57 2.43 -32.60
N SER A 181 -25.31 3.35 -33.23
CA SER A 181 -25.26 4.80 -33.02
C SER A 181 -25.99 5.23 -31.75
#